data_AF-M0E429-F1
#
_entry.id   AF-M0E429-F1
#
_cell.length_a   1.000
_cell.length_b   1.000
_cell.length_c   1.000
_cell.angle_alpha   90.00
_cell.angle_beta   90.00
_cell.angle_gamma   90.00
#
_symmetry.space_group_name_H-M   'P 1'
#
loop_
_entity.id
_entity.type
_entity.pdbx_description
1 polymer ?
#
loop_
_entity_poly.entity_id
_entity_poly.type
_entity_poly.pdbx_seq_one_letter_code
_entity_poly.pdbx_strand_id
1 'polypeptide(L)'
;MSEQPSAADEIMDGVYRALRAHGYADVTMQDIADECSKSKSLLHYHYDTKEDLLVAFLDRVITDSERRIAAHADDPPAERLAGFIGWFVFEPGAVDREAFHIALLELRTQGPFNEPIREQLARSDRLLRGTVVDILESGVEEGVFRDVDVEETAALLVATLDGARTRQITLSRGANADDGNGFGDDSDADGSNADGSDADGSDADGSDADGSGPRPSDDTDGVTEIAEPDPTYTRTVAEATFRRIVEPLLAEGAESPSLEAGIAAMEPVDEGGSE
;
A
#
# COMPACT_ATOMS: atom_id res chain seq x y z
N MET A 1 22.66 -3.18 -25.41
CA MET A 1 22.48 -4.64 -25.54
C MET A 1 21.31 -4.97 -24.65
N SER A 2 20.19 -5.41 -25.21
CA SER A 2 19.04 -5.81 -24.39
C SER A 2 19.43 -7.10 -23.66
N GLU A 3 19.68 -7.01 -22.36
CA GLU A 3 19.85 -8.20 -21.53
C GLU A 3 18.50 -8.90 -21.47
N GLN A 4 18.41 -10.10 -22.04
CA GLN A 4 17.24 -10.93 -21.82
C GLN A 4 17.16 -11.26 -20.32
N PRO A 5 15.97 -11.15 -19.69
CA PRO A 5 15.82 -11.49 -18.29
C PRO A 5 16.30 -12.92 -18.06
N SER A 6 17.03 -13.14 -16.97
CA SER A 6 17.50 -14.48 -16.65
C SER A 6 16.31 -15.38 -16.31
N ALA A 7 16.47 -16.70 -16.41
CA ALA A 7 15.42 -17.63 -15.98
C ALA A 7 15.03 -17.42 -14.50
N ALA A 8 15.94 -16.89 -13.67
CA ALA A 8 15.65 -16.53 -12.30
C ALA A 8 14.75 -15.27 -12.22
N ASP A 9 15.00 -14.25 -13.04
CA ASP A 9 14.16 -13.05 -13.09
C ASP A 9 12.73 -13.40 -13.53
N GLU A 10 12.57 -14.20 -14.59
CA GLU A 10 11.25 -14.66 -15.04
C GLU A 10 10.49 -15.45 -13.98
N ILE A 11 11.21 -16.23 -13.14
CA ILE A 11 10.62 -16.93 -12.01
C ILE A 11 10.16 -15.94 -10.93
N MET A 12 10.98 -14.94 -10.59
CA MET A 12 10.61 -13.94 -9.58
C MET A 12 9.41 -13.09 -10.00
N ASP A 13 9.30 -12.75 -11.29
CA ASP A 13 8.14 -12.04 -11.83
C ASP A 13 6.86 -12.89 -11.74
N GLY A 14 6.95 -14.19 -12.00
CA GLY A 14 5.80 -15.07 -11.82
C GLY A 14 5.45 -15.31 -10.35
N VAL A 15 6.43 -15.32 -9.44
CA VAL A 15 6.16 -15.30 -7.98
C VAL A 15 5.42 -14.02 -7.59
N TYR A 16 5.84 -12.86 -8.10
CA TYR A 16 5.15 -11.59 -7.87
C TYR A 16 3.68 -11.65 -8.33
N ARG A 17 3.43 -12.12 -9.57
CA ARG A 17 2.07 -12.28 -10.11
C ARG A 17 1.23 -13.26 -9.31
N ALA A 18 1.80 -14.40 -8.93
CA ALA A 18 1.09 -15.42 -8.15
C ALA A 18 0.75 -14.91 -6.74
N LEU A 19 1.65 -14.20 -6.06
CA LEU A 19 1.40 -13.60 -4.75
C LEU A 19 0.32 -12.51 -4.82
N ARG A 20 0.35 -11.68 -5.86
CA ARG A 20 -0.70 -10.68 -6.10
C ARG A 20 -2.07 -11.34 -6.31
N ALA A 21 -2.14 -12.43 -7.05
CA ALA A 21 -3.40 -13.09 -7.40
C ALA A 21 -3.97 -13.97 -6.27
N HIS A 22 -3.12 -14.64 -5.51
CA HIS A 22 -3.52 -15.68 -4.55
C HIS A 22 -3.20 -15.35 -3.08
N GLY A 23 -2.44 -14.29 -2.80
CA GLY A 23 -1.89 -14.04 -1.47
C GLY A 23 -0.79 -15.04 -1.10
N TYR A 24 -0.18 -14.88 0.07
CA TYR A 24 0.85 -15.80 0.56
C TYR A 24 0.24 -17.12 1.07
N ALA A 25 -0.91 -17.06 1.73
CA ALA A 25 -1.52 -18.23 2.37
C ALA A 25 -1.89 -19.32 1.33
N ASP A 26 -2.52 -18.93 0.22
CA ASP A 26 -3.10 -19.88 -0.73
C ASP A 26 -2.19 -20.18 -1.94
N VAL A 27 -1.15 -19.40 -2.19
CA VAL A 27 -0.26 -19.66 -3.34
C VAL A 27 0.46 -21.01 -3.23
N THR A 28 0.46 -21.77 -4.31
CA THR A 28 1.18 -23.05 -4.42
C THR A 28 2.32 -22.99 -5.43
N MET A 29 3.23 -23.97 -5.37
CA MET A 29 4.26 -24.16 -6.40
C MET A 29 3.67 -24.40 -7.81
N GLN A 30 2.41 -24.85 -7.90
CA GLN A 30 1.76 -25.02 -9.20
C GLN A 30 1.27 -23.66 -9.74
N ASP A 31 0.63 -22.85 -8.89
CA ASP A 31 0.17 -21.50 -9.30
C ASP A 31 1.34 -20.64 -9.78
N ILE A 32 2.49 -20.72 -9.09
CA ILE A 32 3.70 -20.02 -9.52
C ILE A 32 4.22 -20.56 -10.87
N ALA A 33 4.21 -21.88 -11.07
CA ALA A 33 4.64 -22.48 -12.34
C ALA A 33 3.79 -21.99 -13.52
N ASP A 34 2.48 -21.91 -13.29
CA ASP A 34 1.51 -21.44 -14.27
C ASP A 34 1.74 -19.96 -14.62
N GLU A 35 2.09 -19.11 -13.64
CA GLU A 35 2.44 -17.69 -13.84
C GLU A 35 3.82 -17.44 -14.49
N CYS A 36 4.78 -18.34 -14.29
CA CYS A 36 6.13 -18.20 -14.86
C CYS A 36 6.25 -18.72 -16.30
N SER A 37 5.19 -19.31 -16.89
CA SER A 37 5.29 -20.12 -18.12
C SER A 37 6.39 -21.21 -18.04
N LYS A 38 6.69 -21.69 -16.81
CA LYS A 38 7.70 -22.71 -16.54
C LYS A 38 7.04 -23.96 -16.00
N SER A 39 7.67 -25.12 -16.20
CA SER A 39 7.19 -26.35 -15.55
C SER A 39 7.46 -26.31 -14.05
N LYS A 40 6.56 -26.88 -13.25
CA LYS A 40 6.78 -27.11 -11.80
C LYS A 40 8.08 -27.87 -11.51
N SER A 41 8.48 -28.78 -12.39
CA SER A 41 9.75 -29.50 -12.29
C SER A 41 10.98 -28.57 -12.43
N LEU A 42 10.87 -27.52 -13.24
CA LEU A 42 11.94 -26.52 -13.37
C LEU A 42 12.03 -25.66 -12.10
N LEU A 43 10.89 -25.29 -11.50
CA LEU A 43 10.90 -24.59 -10.22
C LEU A 43 11.58 -25.44 -9.14
N HIS A 44 11.24 -26.73 -9.04
CA HIS A 44 11.89 -27.66 -8.10
C HIS A 44 13.37 -27.92 -8.39
N TYR A 45 13.83 -27.70 -9.63
CA TYR A 45 15.26 -27.76 -9.95
C TYR A 45 16.04 -26.58 -9.35
N HIS A 46 15.40 -25.41 -9.22
CA HIS A 46 16.02 -24.21 -8.68
C HIS A 46 15.73 -23.99 -7.18
N TYR A 47 14.58 -24.45 -6.70
CA TYR A 47 14.07 -24.20 -5.35
C TYR A 47 13.40 -25.46 -4.80
N ASP A 48 13.97 -26.04 -3.74
CA ASP A 48 13.50 -27.30 -3.19
C ASP A 48 12.08 -27.15 -2.60
N THR A 49 11.80 -26.02 -1.95
CA THR A 49 10.54 -25.73 -1.27
C THR A 49 9.90 -24.40 -1.71
N LYS A 50 8.60 -24.22 -1.37
CA LYS A 50 7.92 -22.92 -1.51
C LYS A 50 8.63 -21.86 -0.67
N GLU A 51 9.10 -22.23 0.53
CA GLU A 51 9.83 -21.33 1.41
C GLU A 51 11.14 -20.84 0.77
N ASP A 52 11.95 -21.73 0.17
CA ASP A 52 13.20 -21.34 -0.47
C ASP A 52 12.97 -20.35 -1.62
N LEU A 53 11.92 -20.58 -2.39
CA LEU A 53 11.50 -19.69 -3.47
C LEU A 53 11.08 -18.32 -2.94
N LEU A 54 10.32 -18.27 -1.84
CA LEU A 54 9.89 -17.01 -1.23
C LEU A 54 11.03 -16.26 -0.54
N VAL A 55 12.02 -16.95 0.01
CA VAL A 55 13.25 -16.34 0.53
C VAL A 55 14.03 -15.69 -0.60
N ALA A 56 14.19 -16.38 -1.73
CA ALA A 56 14.82 -15.81 -2.93
C ALA A 56 14.03 -14.62 -3.49
N PHE A 57 12.70 -14.69 -3.43
CA PHE A 57 11.83 -13.57 -3.80
C PHE A 57 12.02 -12.35 -2.89
N LEU A 58 12.06 -12.54 -1.57
CA LEU A 58 12.38 -11.47 -0.62
C LEU A 58 13.75 -10.85 -0.90
N ASP A 59 14.76 -11.68 -1.15
CA ASP A 59 16.10 -11.23 -1.52
C ASP A 59 16.08 -10.35 -2.78
N ARG A 60 15.30 -10.75 -3.80
CA ARG A 60 15.10 -9.95 -5.01
C ARG A 60 14.44 -8.61 -4.70
N VAL A 61 13.34 -8.59 -3.95
CA VAL A 61 12.62 -7.35 -3.59
C VAL A 61 13.53 -6.37 -2.82
N ILE A 62 14.35 -6.90 -1.90
CA ILE A 62 15.31 -6.09 -1.14
C ILE A 62 16.42 -5.57 -2.05
N THR A 63 16.97 -6.40 -2.93
CA THR A 63 18.02 -5.99 -3.88
C THR A 63 17.50 -4.95 -4.89
N ASP A 64 16.25 -5.04 -5.30
CA ASP A 64 15.61 -4.03 -6.15
C ASP A 64 15.44 -2.70 -5.42
N SER A 65 15.12 -2.78 -4.13
CA SER A 65 15.08 -1.61 -3.25
C SER A 65 16.45 -0.95 -3.10
N GLU A 66 17.52 -1.73 -2.86
CA GLU A 66 18.90 -1.25 -2.80
C GLU A 66 19.30 -0.51 -4.09
N ARG A 67 18.96 -1.08 -5.25
CA ARG A 67 19.23 -0.46 -6.56
C ARG A 67 18.50 0.86 -6.73
N ARG A 68 17.23 0.94 -6.34
CA ARG A 68 16.44 2.18 -6.41
C ARG A 68 17.03 3.25 -5.50
N ILE A 69 17.38 2.90 -4.26
CA ILE A 69 18.03 3.83 -3.32
C ILE A 69 19.35 4.35 -3.89
N ALA A 70 20.18 3.46 -4.45
CA ALA A 70 21.46 3.84 -5.04
C ALA A 70 21.33 4.74 -6.27
N ALA A 71 20.25 4.62 -7.05
CA ALA A 71 19.99 5.44 -8.23
C ALA A 71 19.77 6.93 -7.88
N HIS A 72 19.37 7.23 -6.65
CA HIS A 72 19.11 8.58 -6.14
C HIS A 72 20.18 9.04 -5.13
N ALA A 73 21.32 8.35 -5.04
CA ALA A 73 22.34 8.65 -4.03
C ALA A 73 22.96 10.05 -4.17
N ASP A 74 23.03 10.58 -5.40
CA ASP A 74 23.61 11.88 -5.73
C ASP A 74 22.58 13.04 -5.68
N ASP A 75 21.30 12.74 -5.42
CA ASP A 75 20.26 13.76 -5.31
C ASP A 75 20.41 14.55 -4.00
N PRO A 76 19.92 15.81 -3.92
CA PRO A 76 19.96 16.58 -2.68
C PRO A 76 19.33 15.84 -1.50
N PRO A 77 19.88 15.93 -0.27
CA PRO A 77 19.37 15.15 0.88
C PRO A 77 17.88 15.34 1.18
N ALA A 78 17.38 16.56 1.01
CA ALA A 78 15.96 16.87 1.15
C ALA A 78 15.09 16.14 0.11
N GLU A 79 15.56 16.06 -1.15
CA GLU A 79 14.86 15.36 -2.23
C GLU A 79 14.92 13.84 -2.03
N ARG A 80 16.07 13.30 -1.61
CA ARG A 80 16.21 11.89 -1.23
C ARG A 80 15.23 11.49 -0.13
N LEU A 81 15.10 12.33 0.91
CA LEU A 81 14.16 12.09 2.01
C LEU A 81 12.71 12.11 1.51
N ALA A 82 12.38 13.05 0.62
CA ALA A 82 11.06 13.13 0.02
C ALA A 82 10.73 11.92 -0.86
N GLY A 83 11.67 11.46 -1.68
CA GLY A 83 11.56 10.24 -2.46
C GLY A 83 11.36 9.02 -1.56
N PHE A 84 12.16 8.89 -0.50
CA PHE A 84 12.00 7.81 0.47
C PHE A 84 10.60 7.80 1.10
N ILE A 85 10.07 8.95 1.52
CA ILE A 85 8.70 9.05 2.07
C ILE A 85 7.65 8.73 0.99
N GLY A 86 7.82 9.27 -0.22
CA GLY A 86 6.95 9.02 -1.37
C GLY A 86 6.82 7.54 -1.72
N TRP A 87 7.89 6.76 -1.53
CA TRP A 87 7.87 5.32 -1.71
C TRP A 87 6.88 4.58 -0.80
N PHE A 88 6.43 5.18 0.30
CA PHE A 88 5.43 4.59 1.19
C PHE A 88 3.98 4.99 0.87
N VAL A 89 3.78 5.99 0.02
CA VAL A 89 2.45 6.46 -0.40
C VAL A 89 1.84 5.48 -1.39
N PHE A 90 0.57 5.12 -1.21
CA PHE A 90 -0.22 4.43 -2.22
C PHE A 90 -1.07 5.46 -2.95
N GLU A 91 -1.06 5.43 -4.27
CA GLU A 91 -1.98 6.23 -5.07
C GLU A 91 -3.38 5.60 -5.06
N PRO A 92 -4.45 6.40 -5.14
CA PRO A 92 -5.80 5.88 -5.28
C PRO A 92 -5.92 4.90 -6.45
N GLY A 93 -6.53 3.74 -6.23
CA GLY A 93 -6.70 2.73 -7.28
C GLY A 93 -5.47 1.87 -7.58
N ALA A 94 -4.39 1.96 -6.78
CA ALA A 94 -3.21 1.11 -6.90
C ALA A 94 -3.45 -0.35 -6.41
N VAL A 95 -4.52 -1.00 -6.91
CA VAL A 95 -5.02 -2.31 -6.45
C VAL A 95 -3.93 -3.38 -6.47
N ASP A 96 -3.14 -3.44 -7.53
CA ASP A 96 -2.08 -4.45 -7.69
C ASP A 96 -0.97 -4.28 -6.65
N ARG A 97 -0.63 -3.04 -6.34
CA ARG A 97 0.37 -2.71 -5.35
C ARG A 97 -0.13 -2.98 -3.94
N GLU A 98 -1.40 -2.69 -3.65
CA GLU A 98 -2.03 -3.04 -2.38
C GLU A 98 -2.08 -4.56 -2.19
N ALA A 99 -2.52 -5.32 -3.19
CA ALA A 99 -2.54 -6.79 -3.18
C ALA A 99 -1.15 -7.38 -2.94
N PHE A 100 -0.13 -6.86 -3.62
CA PHE A 100 1.25 -7.26 -3.37
C PHE A 100 1.69 -7.00 -1.92
N HIS A 101 1.37 -5.83 -1.38
CA HIS A 101 1.73 -5.51 0.00
C HIS A 101 0.89 -6.28 1.05
N ILE A 102 -0.32 -6.74 0.72
CA ILE A 102 -1.09 -7.73 1.52
C ILE A 102 -0.27 -9.02 1.61
N ALA A 103 0.15 -9.58 0.48
CA ALA A 103 0.94 -10.81 0.45
C ALA A 103 2.27 -10.65 1.22
N LEU A 104 2.92 -9.48 1.13
CA LEU A 104 4.13 -9.19 1.90
C LEU A 104 3.87 -9.07 3.41
N LEU A 105 2.70 -8.53 3.81
CA LEU A 105 2.29 -8.51 5.23
C LEU A 105 2.08 -9.94 5.75
N GLU A 106 1.38 -10.79 5.00
CA GLU A 106 1.21 -12.21 5.36
C GLU A 106 2.56 -12.92 5.49
N LEU A 107 3.48 -12.71 4.55
CA LEU A 107 4.82 -13.28 4.58
C LEU A 107 5.62 -12.80 5.80
N ARG A 108 5.49 -11.53 6.20
CA ARG A 108 6.13 -10.99 7.41
C ARG A 108 5.71 -11.72 8.68
N THR A 109 4.46 -12.17 8.76
CA THR A 109 3.96 -12.91 9.93
C THR A 109 4.64 -14.26 10.15
N GLN A 110 5.36 -14.76 9.14
CA GLN A 110 6.11 -16.02 9.22
C GLN A 110 7.49 -15.86 9.86
N GLY A 111 8.03 -14.64 9.94
CA GLY A 111 9.37 -14.38 10.50
C GLY A 111 9.62 -14.99 11.89
N PRO A 112 8.67 -14.95 12.85
CA PRO A 112 8.85 -15.60 14.16
C PRO A 112 9.02 -17.12 14.11
N PHE A 113 8.60 -17.76 13.01
CA PHE A 113 8.56 -19.22 12.86
C PHE A 113 9.52 -19.75 11.78
N ASN A 114 10.08 -18.87 10.95
CA ASN A 114 10.94 -19.21 9.82
C ASN A 114 12.19 -18.33 9.82
N GLU A 115 13.34 -18.93 10.16
CA GLU A 115 14.62 -18.22 10.32
C GLU A 115 15.10 -17.56 9.01
N PRO A 116 15.15 -18.26 7.85
CA PRO A 116 15.49 -17.63 6.58
C PRO A 116 14.64 -16.40 6.24
N ILE A 117 13.32 -16.46 6.46
CA ILE A 117 12.43 -15.30 6.25
C ILE A 117 12.80 -14.19 7.23
N ARG A 118 13.01 -14.50 8.51
CA ARG A 118 13.39 -13.52 9.54
C ARG A 118 14.68 -12.78 9.19
N GLU A 119 15.67 -13.48 8.66
CA GLU A 119 16.93 -12.87 8.23
C GLU A 119 16.72 -11.86 7.09
N GLN A 120 15.88 -12.18 6.11
CA GLN A 120 15.53 -11.25 5.03
C GLN A 120 14.74 -10.04 5.56
N LEU A 121 13.78 -10.24 6.47
CA LEU A 121 13.05 -9.13 7.09
C LEU A 121 13.98 -8.21 7.89
N ALA A 122 14.95 -8.77 8.61
CA ALA A 122 15.95 -8.00 9.33
C ALA A 122 16.91 -7.24 8.39
N ARG A 123 17.23 -7.81 7.22
CA ARG A 123 17.97 -7.09 6.16
C ARG A 123 17.15 -5.92 5.63
N SER A 124 15.86 -6.11 5.36
CA SER A 124 14.97 -5.05 4.89
C SER A 124 14.86 -3.91 5.91
N ASP A 125 14.70 -4.20 7.21
CA ASP A 125 14.67 -3.17 8.26
C ASP A 125 15.99 -2.38 8.34
N ARG A 126 17.14 -3.08 8.28
CA ARG A 126 18.45 -2.42 8.24
C ARG A 126 18.62 -1.52 7.01
N LEU A 127 18.17 -1.97 5.84
CA LEU A 127 18.22 -1.17 4.61
C LEU A 127 17.40 0.10 4.76
N LEU A 128 16.14 0.00 5.19
CA LEU A 128 15.23 1.14 5.32
C LEU A 128 15.73 2.14 6.35
N ARG A 129 16.12 1.68 7.54
CA ARG A 129 16.67 2.54 8.59
C ARG A 129 18.00 3.16 8.19
N GLY A 130 18.92 2.36 7.64
CA GLY A 130 20.22 2.83 7.18
C GLY A 130 20.09 3.91 6.11
N THR A 131 19.19 3.72 5.14
CA THR A 131 18.93 4.72 4.10
C THR A 131 18.52 6.07 4.68
N VAL A 132 17.63 6.09 5.67
CA VAL A 132 17.21 7.35 6.30
C VAL A 132 18.34 7.96 7.13
N VAL A 133 19.11 7.15 7.86
CA VAL A 133 20.31 7.62 8.57
C VAL A 133 21.28 8.28 7.60
N ASP A 134 21.65 7.60 6.52
CA ASP A 134 22.59 8.11 5.51
C ASP A 134 22.11 9.44 4.88
N ILE A 135 20.79 9.56 4.65
CA ILE A 135 20.20 10.81 4.13
C ILE A 135 20.28 11.94 5.17
N LEU A 136 19.96 11.65 6.43
CA LEU A 136 19.97 12.64 7.50
C LEU A 136 21.39 13.11 7.82
N GLU A 137 22.35 12.19 7.90
CA GLU A 137 23.77 12.50 8.12
C GLU A 137 24.31 13.43 7.04
N SER A 138 24.13 13.08 5.76
CA SER A 138 24.53 13.92 4.62
C SER A 138 23.85 15.28 4.65
N GLY A 139 22.55 15.35 4.96
CA GLY A 139 21.85 16.62 5.07
C GLY A 139 22.30 17.49 6.24
N VAL A 140 22.72 16.91 7.37
CA VAL A 140 23.32 17.65 8.49
C VAL A 140 24.71 18.18 8.11
N GLU A 141 25.54 17.34 7.47
CA GLU A 141 26.88 17.73 7.01
C GLU A 141 26.84 18.86 5.97
N GLU A 142 25.85 18.83 5.07
CA GLU A 142 25.63 19.84 4.04
C GLU A 142 24.90 21.10 4.56
N GLY A 143 24.43 21.08 5.81
CA GLY A 143 23.70 22.19 6.42
C GLY A 143 22.27 22.37 5.89
N VAL A 144 21.71 21.34 5.25
CA VAL A 144 20.32 21.29 4.78
C VAL A 144 19.38 20.96 5.94
N PHE A 145 19.81 20.08 6.84
CA PHE A 145 19.10 19.73 8.07
C PHE A 145 19.81 20.29 9.29
N ARG A 146 19.04 20.51 10.36
CA ARG A 146 19.57 20.87 11.69
C ARG A 146 20.21 19.63 12.32
N ASP A 147 21.15 19.88 13.22
CA ASP A 147 21.78 18.84 14.03
C ASP A 147 20.73 18.11 14.90
N VAL A 148 20.55 16.81 14.67
CA VAL A 148 19.58 15.93 15.32
C VAL A 148 20.18 14.56 15.57
N ASP A 149 19.54 13.79 16.47
CA ASP A 149 19.82 12.37 16.61
C ASP A 149 19.27 11.63 15.36
N VAL A 150 20.17 11.26 14.45
CA VAL A 150 19.81 10.70 13.13
C VAL A 150 19.23 9.31 13.27
N GLU A 151 19.70 8.50 14.23
CA GLU A 151 19.20 7.15 14.49
C GLU A 151 17.80 7.14 15.08
N GLU A 152 17.52 7.98 16.09
CA GLU A 152 16.18 8.13 16.67
C GLU A 152 15.19 8.71 15.63
N THR A 153 15.63 9.69 14.85
CA THR A 153 14.79 10.30 13.81
C THR A 153 14.47 9.31 12.70
N ALA A 154 15.45 8.53 12.23
CA ALA A 154 15.26 7.47 11.25
C ALA A 154 14.32 6.38 11.78
N ALA A 155 14.48 5.97 13.04
CA ALA A 155 13.61 5.00 13.69
C ALA A 155 12.14 5.47 13.71
N LEU A 156 11.91 6.74 14.05
CA LEU A 156 10.57 7.35 14.09
C LEU A 156 9.94 7.42 12.69
N LEU A 157 10.71 7.86 11.69
CA LEU A 157 10.25 7.98 10.30
C LEU A 157 9.82 6.62 9.74
N VAL A 158 10.70 5.62 9.81
CA VAL A 158 10.42 4.28 9.28
C VAL A 158 9.21 3.66 9.98
N ALA A 159 9.15 3.73 11.32
CA ALA A 159 8.02 3.17 12.08
C ALA A 159 6.68 3.84 11.72
N THR A 160 6.68 5.16 11.50
CA THR A 160 5.48 5.93 11.13
C THR A 160 4.96 5.48 9.76
N LEU A 161 5.85 5.36 8.78
CA LEU A 161 5.50 4.99 7.41
C LEU A 161 5.08 3.51 7.29
N ASP A 162 5.79 2.59 7.95
CA ASP A 162 5.42 1.17 8.00
C ASP A 162 4.07 0.96 8.71
N GLY A 163 3.84 1.69 9.80
CA GLY A 163 2.56 1.68 10.51
C GLY A 163 1.41 2.18 9.63
N ALA A 164 1.63 3.25 8.87
CA ALA A 164 0.66 3.79 7.93
C ALA A 164 0.29 2.78 6.84
N ARG A 165 1.31 2.17 6.22
CA ARG A 165 1.12 1.13 5.19
C ARG A 165 0.36 -0.07 5.74
N THR A 166 0.76 -0.57 6.92
CA THR A 166 0.09 -1.70 7.58
C THR A 166 -1.38 -1.39 7.87
N ARG A 167 -1.67 -0.17 8.33
CA ARG A 167 -3.05 0.27 8.63
C ARG A 167 -3.88 0.43 7.36
N GLN A 168 -3.33 1.05 6.32
CA GLN A 168 -3.98 1.14 5.00
C GLN A 168 -4.36 -0.26 4.52
N ILE A 169 -3.43 -1.21 4.51
CA ILE A 169 -3.69 -2.56 4.01
C ILE A 169 -4.71 -3.32 4.85
N THR A 170 -4.62 -3.20 6.18
CA THR A 170 -5.49 -3.95 7.10
C THR A 170 -6.92 -3.40 7.16
N LEU A 171 -7.09 -2.08 6.97
CA LEU A 171 -8.37 -1.40 7.16
C LEU A 171 -9.03 -0.93 5.87
N SER A 172 -8.30 -0.86 4.76
CA SER A 172 -8.91 -0.56 3.47
C SER A 172 -9.86 -1.70 3.15
N ARG A 173 -11.13 -1.36 2.91
CA ARG A 173 -12.06 -2.30 2.28
C ARG A 173 -11.47 -2.61 0.92
N GLY A 174 -10.92 -3.81 0.75
CA GLY A 174 -10.40 -4.23 -0.54
C GLY A 174 -11.48 -4.05 -1.61
N ALA A 175 -11.06 -3.81 -2.86
CA ALA A 175 -11.94 -3.57 -4.01
C ALA A 175 -13.00 -4.67 -4.27
N ASN A 176 -12.99 -5.77 -3.50
CA ASN A 176 -14.00 -6.83 -3.53
C ASN A 176 -15.17 -6.63 -2.54
N ALA A 177 -15.19 -5.52 -1.78
CA ALA A 177 -16.24 -5.25 -0.79
C ALA A 177 -17.35 -4.31 -1.29
N ASP A 178 -17.29 -3.86 -2.55
CA ASP A 178 -18.28 -2.96 -3.15
C ASP A 178 -19.15 -3.62 -4.24
N ASP A 179 -19.43 -4.91 -4.07
CA ASP A 179 -20.61 -5.53 -4.67
C ASP A 179 -21.64 -5.80 -3.56
N GLY A 180 -22.40 -4.75 -3.24
CA GLY A 180 -23.77 -4.86 -2.72
C GLY A 180 -23.95 -5.64 -1.41
N ASN A 181 -23.63 -5.04 -0.27
CA ASN A 181 -24.46 -5.25 0.92
C ASN A 181 -24.42 -4.02 1.83
N GLY A 182 -25.42 -3.16 1.69
CA GLY A 182 -25.69 -2.08 2.62
C GLY A 182 -25.92 -2.65 4.02
N PHE A 183 -24.96 -2.42 4.91
CA PHE A 183 -25.24 -2.52 6.34
C PHE A 183 -25.94 -1.22 6.73
N GLY A 184 -27.24 -1.35 6.98
CA GLY A 184 -28.08 -0.29 7.50
C GLY A 184 -27.49 0.31 8.77
N ASP A 185 -27.52 1.63 8.79
CA ASP A 185 -27.33 2.49 9.94
C ASP A 185 -28.43 2.16 10.98
N ASP A 186 -28.15 1.24 11.90
CA ASP A 186 -28.94 1.09 13.13
C ASP A 186 -28.49 2.16 14.12
N SER A 187 -28.94 3.39 13.90
CA SER A 187 -28.86 4.49 14.85
C SER A 187 -30.24 4.90 15.37
N ASP A 188 -30.94 3.98 16.04
CA ASP A 188 -32.08 4.33 16.89
C ASP A 188 -32.06 3.50 18.18
N ALA A 189 -31.42 4.06 19.21
CA ALA A 189 -31.60 3.63 20.59
C ALA A 189 -31.64 4.87 21.50
N ASP A 190 -32.78 5.54 21.53
CA ASP A 190 -33.19 6.39 22.65
C ASP A 190 -34.55 5.93 23.20
N GLY A 191 -34.55 5.54 24.47
CA GLY A 191 -35.50 6.07 25.43
C GLY A 191 -36.95 5.55 25.46
N SER A 192 -37.15 4.50 26.25
CA SER A 192 -38.12 4.47 27.38
C SER A 192 -39.51 3.82 27.23
N ASN A 193 -39.71 2.91 28.21
CA ASN A 193 -40.90 2.61 29.02
C ASN A 193 -41.95 1.57 28.56
N ALA A 194 -42.06 0.59 29.47
CA ALA A 194 -43.14 -0.36 29.74
C ALA A 194 -44.55 0.25 29.72
N ASP A 195 -45.56 -0.52 29.30
CA ASP A 195 -46.44 -1.34 30.16
C ASP A 195 -47.66 -1.85 29.36
N GLY A 196 -48.19 -3.01 29.75
CA GLY A 196 -49.64 -3.28 29.84
C GLY A 196 -50.53 -3.41 28.59
N SER A 197 -50.85 -4.67 28.26
CA SER A 197 -52.20 -5.24 28.06
C SER A 197 -53.17 -4.75 26.96
N ASP A 198 -53.57 -5.76 26.16
CA ASP A 198 -54.93 -6.15 25.74
C ASP A 198 -55.76 -5.38 24.68
N ALA A 199 -56.54 -6.22 23.96
CA ALA A 199 -57.65 -6.00 23.01
C ALA A 199 -57.25 -5.74 21.54
N ASP A 200 -57.49 -6.67 20.61
CA ASP A 200 -58.78 -7.12 20.02
C ASP A 200 -59.37 -6.09 19.03
N GLY A 201 -59.79 -6.56 17.85
CA GLY A 201 -60.52 -5.75 16.88
C GLY A 201 -60.10 -5.94 15.42
N SER A 202 -60.91 -6.72 14.71
CA SER A 202 -60.89 -7.00 13.29
C SER A 202 -61.48 -5.87 12.41
N ASP A 203 -61.21 -6.03 11.11
CA ASP A 203 -62.06 -5.67 9.96
C ASP A 203 -61.96 -4.29 9.27
N ALA A 204 -61.82 -4.42 7.93
CA ALA A 204 -62.45 -3.61 6.87
C ALA A 204 -61.93 -2.17 6.68
N ASP A 205 -61.92 -1.54 5.51
CA ASP A 205 -62.22 -1.81 4.10
C ASP A 205 -61.99 -0.42 3.42
N GLY A 206 -61.80 -0.38 2.10
CA GLY A 206 -62.23 0.79 1.31
C GLY A 206 -61.18 1.74 0.72
N SER A 207 -61.05 1.58 -0.60
CA SER A 207 -61.20 2.60 -1.65
C SER A 207 -60.12 3.68 -1.88
N ASP A 208 -59.49 3.55 -3.06
CA ASP A 208 -59.46 4.52 -4.17
C ASP A 208 -59.33 6.02 -3.89
N ALA A 209 -58.24 6.62 -4.37
CA ALA A 209 -58.29 7.94 -4.98
C ALA A 209 -57.12 8.17 -5.95
N ASP A 210 -57.52 8.37 -7.21
CA ASP A 210 -56.83 8.96 -8.34
C ASP A 210 -56.15 10.30 -8.00
N GLY A 211 -54.99 10.53 -8.59
CA GLY A 211 -54.13 11.69 -8.31
C GLY A 211 -53.05 11.87 -9.36
N SER A 212 -53.48 12.08 -10.61
CA SER A 212 -52.64 12.53 -11.72
C SER A 212 -51.81 13.77 -11.36
N GLY A 213 -50.49 13.64 -11.29
CA GLY A 213 -49.51 14.73 -11.13
C GLY A 213 -48.49 14.73 -12.28
N PRO A 214 -48.03 15.90 -12.76
CA PRO A 214 -47.30 16.02 -14.01
C PRO A 214 -45.87 15.49 -13.89
N ARG A 215 -45.40 14.78 -14.92
CA ARG A 215 -43.99 14.41 -15.08
C ARG A 215 -43.15 15.68 -15.26
N PRO A 216 -42.12 15.94 -14.43
CA PRO A 216 -41.14 16.97 -14.74
C PRO A 216 -40.23 16.46 -15.86
N SER A 217 -39.91 17.40 -16.76
CA SER A 217 -38.98 17.29 -17.87
C SER A 217 -37.59 16.87 -17.39
N ASP A 218 -37.06 15.84 -18.04
CA ASP A 218 -35.70 15.35 -17.92
C ASP A 218 -34.78 16.30 -18.70
N ASP A 219 -34.33 17.36 -18.02
CA ASP A 219 -33.33 18.31 -18.54
C ASP A 219 -32.41 18.70 -17.38
N THR A 220 -31.48 17.81 -17.03
CA THR A 220 -30.19 18.20 -16.45
C THR A 220 -29.13 17.24 -16.95
N ASP A 221 -28.44 17.63 -18.02
CA ASP A 221 -27.04 17.27 -18.25
C ASP A 221 -26.22 17.84 -17.09
N GLY A 222 -26.28 17.17 -15.94
CA GLY A 222 -25.34 17.35 -14.85
C GLY A 222 -24.11 16.52 -15.20
N VAL A 223 -23.06 17.18 -15.72
CA VAL A 223 -21.72 16.61 -15.66
C VAL A 223 -21.43 16.40 -14.19
N THR A 224 -21.53 15.15 -13.73
CA THR A 224 -21.09 14.76 -12.40
C THR A 224 -19.60 15.07 -12.35
N GLU A 225 -19.25 16.18 -11.72
CA GLU A 225 -17.89 16.48 -11.33
C GLU A 225 -17.47 15.31 -10.43
N ILE A 226 -16.69 14.38 -10.98
CA ILE A 226 -16.17 13.25 -10.24
C ILE A 226 -15.25 13.87 -9.21
N ALA A 227 -15.73 14.00 -7.97
CA ALA A 227 -14.90 14.43 -6.86
C ALA A 227 -13.66 13.54 -6.85
N GLU A 228 -12.48 14.17 -6.80
CA GLU A 228 -11.25 13.40 -6.69
C GLU A 228 -11.36 12.47 -5.48
N PRO A 229 -10.95 11.19 -5.63
CA PRO A 229 -11.05 10.23 -4.54
C PRO A 229 -10.30 10.75 -3.32
N ASP A 230 -10.86 10.50 -2.13
CA ASP A 230 -10.19 10.86 -0.88
C ASP A 230 -8.76 10.30 -0.86
N PRO A 231 -7.78 11.07 -0.35
CA PRO A 231 -6.40 10.63 -0.32
C PRO A 231 -6.26 9.35 0.51
N THR A 232 -5.39 8.45 0.07
CA THR A 232 -5.11 7.22 0.82
C THR A 232 -4.57 7.54 2.21
N TYR A 233 -4.72 6.61 3.16
CA TYR A 233 -4.22 6.81 4.51
C TYR A 233 -2.70 6.99 4.53
N THR A 234 -1.97 6.29 3.64
CA THR A 234 -0.52 6.47 3.49
C THR A 234 -0.16 7.86 2.96
N ARG A 235 -0.93 8.43 2.03
CA ARG A 235 -0.77 9.83 1.59
C ARG A 235 -0.98 10.81 2.73
N THR A 236 -2.06 10.64 3.49
CA THR A 236 -2.37 11.48 4.66
C THR A 236 -1.23 11.47 5.69
N VAL A 237 -0.65 10.29 5.97
CA VAL A 237 0.47 10.16 6.91
C VAL A 237 1.77 10.71 6.33
N ALA A 238 2.03 10.58 5.02
CA ALA A 238 3.19 11.18 4.38
C ALA A 238 3.15 12.72 4.49
N GLU A 239 2.01 13.35 4.18
CA GLU A 239 1.83 14.80 4.33
C GLU A 239 1.97 15.27 5.79
N ALA A 240 1.49 14.46 6.74
CA ALA A 240 1.69 14.74 8.16
C ALA A 240 3.17 14.60 8.57
N THR A 241 3.86 13.60 8.03
CA THR A 241 5.30 13.38 8.24
C THR A 241 6.11 14.57 7.74
N PHE A 242 5.79 15.13 6.57
CA PHE A 242 6.44 16.34 6.09
C PHE A 242 6.25 17.51 7.05
N ARG A 243 5.01 17.83 7.41
CA ARG A 243 4.69 18.98 8.27
C ARG A 243 5.21 18.84 9.70
N ARG A 244 5.28 17.63 10.24
CA ARG A 244 5.58 17.37 11.66
C ARG A 244 6.98 16.88 11.92
N ILE A 245 7.67 16.35 10.90
CA ILE A 245 9.01 15.81 11.03
C ILE A 245 9.94 16.53 10.06
N VAL A 246 9.70 16.48 8.74
CA VAL A 246 10.65 17.02 7.74
C VAL A 246 10.83 18.54 7.84
N GLU A 247 9.75 19.32 7.85
CA GLU A 247 9.81 20.78 7.99
C GLU A 247 10.57 21.23 9.25
N PRO A 248 10.31 20.65 10.45
CA PRO A 248 11.12 20.92 11.61
C PRO A 248 12.52 20.28 11.60
N LEU A 249 12.96 19.57 10.55
CA LEU A 249 14.36 19.20 10.38
C LEU A 249 15.15 20.21 9.53
N LEU A 250 14.49 20.95 8.64
CA LEU A 250 15.14 21.88 7.71
C LEU A 250 15.91 22.99 8.43
N ALA A 251 17.14 23.26 7.99
CA ALA A 251 17.92 24.41 8.44
C ALA A 251 17.24 25.74 8.05
N GLU A 252 17.62 26.83 8.72
CA GLU A 252 17.04 28.14 8.44
C GLU A 252 17.37 28.56 6.99
N GLY A 253 16.32 28.84 6.20
CA GLY A 253 16.47 29.22 4.79
C GLY A 253 16.63 28.06 3.80
N ALA A 254 16.61 26.81 4.26
CA ALA A 254 16.54 25.65 3.37
C ALA A 254 15.16 25.55 2.71
N GLU A 255 15.14 25.15 1.43
CA GLU A 255 13.91 24.92 0.69
C GLU A 255 13.27 23.59 1.14
N SER A 256 11.94 23.59 1.28
CA SER A 256 11.21 22.37 1.61
C SER A 256 11.10 21.48 0.37
N PRO A 257 11.40 20.18 0.49
CA PRO A 257 11.27 19.28 -0.65
C PRO A 257 9.79 19.04 -0.98
N SER A 258 9.52 18.61 -2.22
CA SER A 258 8.18 18.33 -2.71
C SER A 258 7.81 16.85 -2.54
N LEU A 259 6.74 16.57 -1.80
CA LEU A 259 6.19 15.21 -1.68
C LEU A 259 5.75 14.68 -3.06
N GLU A 260 5.11 15.50 -3.89
CA GLU A 260 4.67 15.08 -5.23
C GLU A 260 5.85 14.69 -6.12
N ALA A 261 6.96 15.44 -6.05
CA ALA A 261 8.19 15.08 -6.76
C ALA A 261 8.78 13.77 -6.22
N GLY A 262 8.72 13.57 -4.90
CA GLY A 262 9.16 12.32 -4.27
C GLY A 262 8.32 11.11 -4.65
N ILE A 263 7.00 11.27 -4.76
CA ILE A 263 6.09 10.21 -5.25
C ILE A 263 6.43 9.88 -6.71
N ALA A 264 6.54 10.90 -7.57
CA ALA A 264 6.85 10.73 -8.99
C ALA A 264 8.22 10.07 -9.24
N ALA A 265 9.23 10.41 -8.42
CA ALA A 265 10.57 9.79 -8.52
C ALA A 265 10.55 8.28 -8.22
N MET A 266 9.54 7.80 -7.50
CA MET A 266 9.41 6.40 -7.08
C MET A 266 8.38 5.61 -7.87
N GLU A 267 7.70 6.23 -8.83
CA GLU A 267 6.88 5.49 -9.79
C GLU A 267 7.80 4.53 -10.56
N PRO A 268 7.39 3.26 -10.74
CA PRO A 268 8.15 2.36 -11.59
C PRO A 268 8.27 3.02 -12.97
N VAL A 269 9.51 3.19 -13.44
CA VAL A 269 9.76 3.56 -14.84
C VAL A 269 9.06 2.49 -15.66
N ASP A 270 7.99 2.89 -16.36
CA ASP A 270 7.14 2.03 -17.16
C ASP A 270 8.01 0.98 -17.85
N GLU A 271 7.93 -0.28 -17.42
CA GLU A 271 8.47 -1.42 -18.17
C GLU A 271 7.52 -1.62 -19.34
N GLY A 272 7.52 -0.62 -20.23
CA GLY A 272 6.74 -0.59 -21.44
C GLY A 272 7.04 -1.85 -22.21
N GLY A 273 6.03 -2.71 -22.29
CA GLY A 273 6.05 -3.89 -23.12
C GLY A 273 6.62 -3.54 -24.48
N SER A 274 7.73 -4.19 -24.81
CA SER A 274 8.17 -4.25 -26.21
C SER A 274 7.29 -5.30 -26.88
N GLU A 275 6.38 -4.78 -27.70
CA GLU A 275 5.67 -5.37 -28.85
C GLU A 275 5.87 -6.88 -29.15
#